data_AF-A0A960WTN4-F1
#
_entry.id   AF-A0A960WTN4-F1
#
_cell.length_a   1.000
_cell.length_b   1.000
_cell.length_c   1.000
_cell.angle_alpha   90.00
_cell.angle_beta   90.00
_cell.angle_gamma   90.00
#
_symmetry.space_group_name_H-M   'P 1'
#
loop_
_entity.id
_entity.type
_entity.pdbx_description
1 polymer ?
#
loop_
_entity_poly.entity_id
_entity_poly.type
_entity_poly.pdbx_seq_one_letter_code
_entity_poly.pdbx_strand_id
1 'polypeptide(L)'
;MRLCNLIAALLFLLLSGWTLTADLAHQGHLLLQSSFSCLVLGIFLTLWMFASIPLAAFPKRILIPAVFLVTVRLSFGWPLLYGMDLRTACLIADAGLVAVAFAHLLIALKGVLLANRPWIRWQHSVAMVATAVLSSVLSLPAGFFGLAEVIGQTSKGYVRLTPTGIDLTERIFEKDGRRVHLIGMAHIADGGFYESLNRSLAGPLEGRRLVLLEGVSDRERILPQSFASGETYRALAEKLGLAEQSLGFAVPSDGSYREDSRKSWMERGVEFRLADIDISELDASHRDHLVSLLKGMEKLDLASIFMMPEGITSAEIEDLLVTGLVGRRNDRLMEVYEQEGGAYAEVFIPWGAAHLPDLERRFISNGYRLVEENRRRGIDFWKGLRKSGPSGKVGDS
;
A
#
# COMPACT_ATOMS: atom_id res chain seq x y z
N MET A 1 -19.40 -14.88 -37.21
CA MET A 1 -17.93 -14.95 -36.97
C MET A 1 -17.19 -13.69 -37.37
N ARG A 2 -17.17 -13.27 -38.64
CA ARG A 2 -16.49 -12.01 -39.05
C ARG A 2 -17.00 -10.80 -38.25
N LEU A 3 -18.32 -10.63 -38.17
CA LEU A 3 -18.94 -9.57 -37.37
C LEU A 3 -18.55 -9.65 -35.89
N CYS A 4 -18.64 -10.83 -35.26
CA CYS A 4 -18.26 -11.02 -33.87
C CYS A 4 -16.78 -10.68 -33.59
N ASN A 5 -15.86 -11.09 -34.48
CA ASN A 5 -14.44 -10.77 -34.35
C ASN A 5 -14.17 -9.27 -34.55
N LEU A 6 -14.90 -8.61 -35.46
CA LEU A 6 -14.81 -7.17 -35.64
C LEU A 6 -15.33 -6.42 -34.41
N ILE A 7 -16.46 -6.84 -33.84
CA ILE A 7 -17.01 -6.30 -32.60
C ILE A 7 -16.01 -6.48 -31.45
N ALA A 8 -15.43 -7.68 -31.30
CA ALA A 8 -14.42 -7.92 -30.27
C ALA A 8 -13.19 -7.03 -30.45
N ALA A 9 -12.72 -6.81 -31.69
CA ALA A 9 -11.59 -5.93 -31.97
C ALA A 9 -11.91 -4.45 -31.64
N LEU A 10 -13.11 -3.99 -31.98
CA LEU A 10 -13.58 -2.64 -31.65
C LEU A 10 -13.70 -2.45 -30.14
N LEU A 11 -14.35 -3.39 -29.43
CA LEU A 11 -14.47 -3.34 -27.98
C LEU A 11 -13.09 -3.36 -27.31
N PHE A 12 -12.18 -4.22 -27.76
CA PHE A 12 -10.83 -4.28 -27.23
C PHE A 12 -10.09 -2.94 -27.40
N LEU A 13 -10.20 -2.31 -28.58
CA LEU A 13 -9.59 -1.02 -28.84
C LEU A 13 -10.20 0.10 -27.97
N LEU A 14 -11.53 0.13 -27.85
CA LEU A 14 -12.22 1.12 -27.03
C LEU A 14 -11.85 0.99 -25.55
N LEU A 15 -11.85 -0.24 -25.01
CA LEU A 15 -11.49 -0.49 -23.62
C LEU A 15 -10.01 -0.19 -23.35
N SER A 16 -9.09 -0.59 -24.24
CA SER A 16 -7.66 -0.28 -24.08
C SER A 16 -7.40 1.23 -24.19
N GLY A 17 -8.08 1.90 -25.13
CA GLY A 17 -8.00 3.35 -25.29
C GLY A 17 -8.57 4.09 -24.08
N TRP A 18 -9.65 3.57 -23.48
CA TRP A 18 -10.20 4.12 -22.24
C TRP A 18 -9.23 3.96 -21.07
N THR A 19 -8.61 2.79 -20.90
CA THR A 19 -7.57 2.58 -19.88
C THR A 19 -6.41 3.57 -20.05
N LEU A 20 -5.82 3.67 -21.25
CA LEU A 20 -4.72 4.61 -21.51
C LEU A 20 -5.14 6.08 -21.30
N THR A 21 -6.33 6.46 -21.77
CA THR A 21 -6.82 7.84 -21.60
C THR A 21 -7.05 8.17 -20.14
N ALA A 22 -7.59 7.22 -19.36
CA ALA A 22 -7.76 7.40 -17.92
C ALA A 22 -6.40 7.67 -17.25
N ASP A 23 -5.39 6.86 -17.53
CA ASP A 23 -4.03 6.99 -16.98
C ASP A 23 -3.32 8.27 -17.42
N LEU A 24 -3.52 8.72 -18.65
CA LEU A 24 -2.96 9.99 -19.14
C LEU A 24 -3.65 11.21 -18.54
N ALA A 25 -4.97 11.15 -18.34
CA ALA A 25 -5.76 12.28 -17.86
C ALA A 25 -5.46 12.64 -16.40
N HIS A 26 -4.89 11.72 -15.63
CA HIS A 26 -4.57 11.95 -14.23
C HIS A 26 -3.06 12.13 -14.06
N GLN A 27 -2.70 13.09 -13.22
CA GLN A 27 -1.31 13.39 -12.89
C GLN A 27 -0.87 12.80 -11.54
N GLY A 28 -1.81 12.21 -10.81
CA GLY A 28 -1.65 11.69 -9.46
C GLY A 28 -0.98 10.30 -9.36
N HIS A 29 -0.78 9.84 -8.12
CA HIS A 29 -0.20 8.54 -7.82
C HIS A 29 -1.14 7.40 -8.27
N LEU A 30 -0.70 6.61 -9.26
CA LEU A 30 -1.49 5.54 -9.93
C LEU A 30 -2.11 4.48 -8.99
N LEU A 31 -1.64 4.38 -7.75
CA LEU A 31 -2.22 3.48 -6.74
C LEU A 31 -3.70 3.78 -6.45
N LEU A 32 -4.10 5.05 -6.53
CA LEU A 32 -5.47 5.50 -6.26
C LEU A 32 -6.32 5.56 -7.53
N GLN A 33 -5.77 5.11 -8.67
CA GLN A 33 -6.35 5.36 -9.97
C GLN A 33 -6.48 4.09 -10.81
N SER A 34 -7.47 4.08 -11.72
CA SER A 34 -7.59 3.19 -12.89
C SER A 34 -7.82 1.70 -12.66
N SER A 35 -8.06 1.25 -11.42
CA SER A 35 -8.46 -0.13 -11.17
C SER A 35 -9.73 -0.49 -11.95
N PHE A 36 -10.68 0.44 -12.11
CA PHE A 36 -11.95 0.13 -12.75
C PHE A 36 -11.85 -0.12 -14.26
N SER A 37 -11.27 0.80 -15.05
CA SER A 37 -11.15 0.60 -16.50
C SER A 37 -10.24 -0.59 -16.82
N CYS A 38 -9.12 -0.74 -16.09
CA CYS A 38 -8.25 -1.90 -16.22
C CYS A 38 -8.93 -3.21 -15.79
N LEU A 39 -9.78 -3.20 -14.75
CA LEU A 39 -10.56 -4.35 -14.32
C LEU A 39 -11.59 -4.75 -15.38
N VAL A 40 -12.33 -3.79 -15.94
CA VAL A 40 -13.29 -4.04 -17.02
C VAL A 40 -12.58 -4.63 -18.24
N LEU A 41 -11.43 -4.08 -18.62
CA LEU A 41 -10.59 -4.63 -19.70
C LEU A 41 -10.11 -6.05 -19.36
N GLY A 42 -9.64 -6.28 -18.14
CA GLY A 42 -9.21 -7.60 -17.65
C GLY A 42 -10.31 -8.65 -17.69
N ILE A 43 -11.53 -8.28 -17.25
CA ILE A 43 -12.73 -9.12 -17.33
C ILE A 43 -13.05 -9.44 -18.80
N PHE A 44 -13.06 -8.43 -19.67
CA PHE A 44 -13.29 -8.62 -21.11
C PHE A 44 -12.28 -9.60 -21.71
N LEU A 45 -10.98 -9.41 -21.46
CA LEU A 45 -9.92 -10.28 -21.98
C LEU A 45 -10.00 -11.70 -21.40
N THR A 46 -10.41 -11.85 -20.15
CA THR A 46 -10.62 -13.16 -19.50
C THR A 46 -11.79 -13.91 -20.14
N LEU A 47 -12.94 -13.25 -20.31
CA LEU A 47 -14.10 -13.83 -21.00
C LEU A 47 -13.75 -14.17 -22.46
N TRP A 48 -13.00 -13.30 -23.12
CA TRP A 48 -12.54 -13.52 -24.49
C TRP A 48 -11.58 -14.73 -24.58
N MET A 49 -10.72 -14.90 -23.58
CA MET A 49 -9.84 -16.06 -23.46
C MET A 49 -10.64 -17.36 -23.30
N PHE A 50 -11.65 -17.39 -22.42
CA PHE A 50 -12.51 -18.56 -22.26
C PHE A 50 -13.29 -18.90 -23.54
N ALA A 51 -13.84 -17.89 -24.23
CA ALA A 51 -14.50 -18.09 -25.52
C ALA A 51 -13.55 -18.65 -26.59
N SER A 52 -12.26 -18.34 -26.52
CA SER A 52 -11.25 -18.81 -27.48
C SER A 52 -10.85 -20.29 -27.31
N ILE A 53 -11.18 -20.92 -26.18
CA ILE A 53 -10.85 -22.32 -25.88
C ILE A 53 -11.55 -23.29 -26.84
N PRO A 54 -12.88 -23.26 -27.00
CA PRO A 54 -13.56 -24.14 -27.95
C PRO A 54 -13.43 -23.66 -29.40
N LEU A 55 -13.11 -22.38 -29.65
CA LEU A 55 -13.22 -21.74 -30.96
C LEU A 55 -11.84 -21.55 -31.60
N ALA A 56 -11.44 -22.46 -32.49
CA ALA A 56 -10.12 -22.43 -33.13
C ALA A 56 -9.91 -21.22 -34.06
N ALA A 57 -10.99 -20.59 -34.52
CA ALA A 57 -10.99 -19.39 -35.36
C ALA A 57 -10.54 -18.11 -34.61
N PHE A 58 -10.38 -18.14 -33.28
CA PHE A 58 -9.99 -16.95 -32.51
C PHE A 58 -8.53 -16.54 -32.75
N PRO A 59 -8.22 -15.23 -32.78
CA PRO A 59 -6.88 -14.70 -33.07
C PRO A 59 -5.96 -14.80 -31.84
N LYS A 60 -5.50 -16.02 -31.52
CA LYS A 60 -4.64 -16.31 -30.36
C LYS A 60 -3.36 -15.47 -30.31
N ARG A 61 -2.82 -15.11 -31.48
CA ARG A 61 -1.63 -14.25 -31.62
C ARG A 61 -1.85 -12.82 -31.13
N ILE A 62 -3.11 -12.38 -31.02
CA ILE A 62 -3.50 -11.11 -30.41
C ILE A 62 -3.82 -11.32 -28.94
N LEU A 63 -4.62 -12.36 -28.65
CA LEU A 63 -5.12 -12.61 -27.30
C LEU A 63 -3.98 -12.90 -26.31
N ILE A 64 -2.97 -13.70 -26.68
CA ILE A 64 -1.86 -14.04 -25.77
C ILE A 64 -1.06 -12.79 -25.37
N PRO A 65 -0.58 -11.95 -26.31
CA PRO A 65 0.03 -10.67 -25.93
C PRO A 65 -0.88 -9.76 -25.12
N ALA A 66 -2.18 -9.68 -25.45
CA ALA A 66 -3.13 -8.88 -24.70
C ALA A 66 -3.27 -9.36 -23.24
N VAL A 67 -3.40 -10.67 -23.02
CA VAL A 67 -3.45 -11.27 -21.67
C VAL A 67 -2.14 -11.05 -20.92
N PHE A 68 -1.00 -11.15 -21.58
CA PHE A 68 0.29 -10.85 -20.96
C PHE A 68 0.40 -9.38 -20.55
N LEU A 69 0.08 -8.44 -21.44
CA LEU A 69 0.16 -7.01 -21.17
C LEU A 69 -0.83 -6.56 -20.09
N VAL A 70 -2.06 -7.08 -20.08
CA VAL A 70 -3.01 -6.78 -19.00
C VAL A 70 -2.55 -7.38 -17.67
N THR A 71 -1.86 -8.53 -17.69
CA THR A 71 -1.28 -9.12 -16.47
C THR A 71 -0.16 -8.24 -15.92
N VAL A 72 0.75 -7.76 -16.79
CA VAL A 72 1.78 -6.77 -16.41
C VAL A 72 1.12 -5.52 -15.84
N ARG A 73 0.09 -5.00 -16.49
CA ARG A 73 -0.64 -3.80 -16.06
C ARG A 73 -1.34 -3.97 -14.70
N LEU A 74 -2.02 -5.10 -14.50
CA LEU A 74 -2.68 -5.47 -13.22
C LEU A 74 -1.66 -5.78 -12.11
N SER A 75 -0.42 -6.10 -12.49
CA SER A 75 0.73 -6.26 -11.59
C SER A 75 1.50 -4.95 -11.41
N PHE A 76 0.83 -3.81 -11.53
CA PHE A 76 1.40 -2.47 -11.37
C PHE A 76 2.62 -2.21 -12.28
N GLY A 77 2.65 -2.81 -13.47
CA GLY A 77 3.75 -2.67 -14.41
C GLY A 77 4.95 -3.58 -14.14
N TRP A 78 4.91 -4.48 -13.15
CA TRP A 78 5.98 -5.45 -12.95
C TRP A 78 6.12 -6.38 -14.17
N PRO A 79 7.35 -6.66 -14.67
CA PRO A 79 8.66 -6.35 -14.09
C PRO A 79 9.30 -5.04 -14.57
N LEU A 80 8.58 -4.20 -15.33
CA LEU A 80 9.14 -2.96 -15.88
C LEU A 80 9.62 -1.99 -14.78
N LEU A 81 9.03 -2.06 -13.59
CA LEU A 81 9.39 -1.27 -12.40
C LEU A 81 10.88 -1.33 -12.01
N TYR A 82 11.64 -2.35 -12.43
CA TYR A 82 13.09 -2.41 -12.17
C TYR A 82 13.90 -1.37 -12.96
N GLY A 83 13.35 -0.83 -14.05
CA GLY A 83 14.05 0.11 -14.93
C GLY A 83 13.36 1.46 -15.10
N MET A 84 12.16 1.63 -14.54
CA MET A 84 11.36 2.85 -14.69
C MET A 84 10.43 3.05 -13.50
N ASP A 85 9.90 4.25 -13.34
CA ASP A 85 8.88 4.54 -12.33
C ASP A 85 7.54 3.86 -12.66
N LEU A 86 6.70 3.73 -11.63
CA LEU A 86 5.37 3.12 -11.72
C LEU A 86 4.52 3.68 -12.86
N ARG A 87 4.55 4.99 -13.08
CA ARG A 87 3.72 5.63 -14.09
C ARG A 87 4.16 5.28 -15.49
N THR A 88 5.46 5.40 -15.75
CA THR A 88 6.03 5.03 -17.04
C THR A 88 5.78 3.55 -17.36
N ALA A 89 5.94 2.66 -16.37
CA ALA A 89 5.68 1.22 -16.55
C ALA A 89 4.23 0.92 -16.96
N CYS A 90 3.25 1.50 -16.26
CA CYS A 90 1.83 1.32 -16.56
C CYS A 90 1.46 1.90 -17.93
N LEU A 91 1.91 3.13 -18.23
CA LEU A 91 1.63 3.78 -19.52
C LEU A 91 2.21 2.99 -20.71
N ILE A 92 3.39 2.39 -20.56
CA ILE A 92 3.97 1.52 -21.58
C ILE A 92 3.12 0.27 -21.79
N ALA A 93 2.63 -0.36 -20.72
CA ALA A 93 1.75 -1.51 -20.82
C ALA A 93 0.42 -1.14 -21.53
N ASP A 94 -0.16 0.01 -21.19
CA ASP A 94 -1.41 0.49 -21.79
C ASP A 94 -1.26 0.91 -23.25
N ALA A 95 -0.18 1.60 -23.60
CA ALA A 95 0.17 1.90 -24.98
C ALA A 95 0.37 0.60 -25.79
N GLY A 96 1.00 -0.41 -25.19
CA GLY A 96 1.12 -1.75 -25.75
C GLY A 96 -0.24 -2.40 -26.00
N LEU A 97 -1.17 -2.33 -25.04
CA LEU A 97 -2.54 -2.85 -25.19
C LEU A 97 -3.27 -2.18 -26.35
N VAL A 98 -3.19 -0.86 -26.46
CA VAL A 98 -3.78 -0.09 -27.57
C VAL A 98 -3.18 -0.52 -28.91
N ALA A 99 -1.85 -0.68 -28.99
CA ALA A 99 -1.19 -1.12 -30.21
C ALA A 99 -1.63 -2.53 -30.65
N VAL A 100 -1.72 -3.48 -29.71
CA VAL A 100 -2.22 -4.84 -29.98
C VAL A 100 -3.68 -4.82 -30.41
N ALA A 101 -4.52 -4.00 -29.76
CA ALA A 101 -5.93 -3.84 -30.11
C ALA A 101 -6.13 -3.22 -31.50
N PHE A 102 -5.33 -2.19 -31.83
CA PHE A 102 -5.35 -1.58 -33.15
C PHE A 102 -4.92 -2.55 -34.25
N ALA A 103 -3.85 -3.30 -34.02
CA ALA A 103 -3.40 -4.36 -34.94
C ALA A 103 -4.50 -5.42 -35.16
N HIS A 104 -5.21 -5.81 -34.09
CA HIS A 104 -6.34 -6.74 -34.18
C HIS A 104 -7.49 -6.18 -35.02
N LEU A 105 -7.82 -4.90 -34.85
CA LEU A 105 -8.84 -4.23 -35.65
C LEU A 105 -8.46 -4.21 -37.14
N LEU A 106 -7.23 -3.85 -37.49
CA LEU A 106 -6.75 -3.86 -38.89
C LEU A 106 -6.84 -5.27 -39.50
N ILE A 107 -6.47 -6.30 -38.73
CA ILE A 107 -6.59 -7.69 -39.13
C ILE A 107 -8.05 -8.10 -39.35
N ALA A 108 -8.94 -7.69 -38.45
CA ALA A 108 -10.37 -7.99 -38.52
C ALA A 108 -11.02 -7.34 -39.76
N LEU A 109 -10.67 -6.09 -40.05
CA LEU A 109 -11.16 -5.32 -41.21
C LEU A 109 -10.71 -5.94 -42.54
N LYS A 110 -9.46 -6.42 -42.62
CA LYS A 110 -8.95 -7.07 -43.83
C LYS A 110 -9.64 -8.41 -44.12
N GLY A 111 -10.27 -9.04 -43.13
CA GLY A 111 -10.92 -10.35 -43.28
C GLY A 111 -9.96 -11.52 -43.58
N VAL A 112 -8.65 -11.26 -43.58
CA VAL A 112 -7.58 -12.17 -44.06
C VAL A 112 -7.33 -13.36 -43.12
N LEU A 113 -7.66 -13.26 -41.83
CA LEU A 113 -7.24 -14.25 -40.82
C LEU A 113 -8.31 -15.24 -40.35
N LEU A 114 -9.57 -15.11 -40.81
CA LEU A 114 -10.67 -16.03 -40.45
C LEU A 114 -10.94 -17.11 -41.50
N ALA A 115 -10.08 -17.26 -42.51
CA ALA A 115 -10.25 -18.23 -43.58
C ALA A 115 -10.23 -19.68 -43.03
N ASN A 116 -11.37 -20.36 -43.16
CA ASN A 116 -11.60 -21.81 -43.07
C ASN A 116 -10.80 -22.59 -41.99
N ARG A 117 -10.82 -22.13 -40.74
CA ARG A 117 -10.39 -22.99 -39.62
C ARG A 117 -11.59 -23.80 -39.10
N PRO A 118 -11.44 -25.12 -38.88
CA PRO A 118 -12.49 -25.93 -38.28
C PRO A 118 -12.84 -25.37 -36.90
N TRP A 119 -14.10 -25.46 -36.50
CA TRP A 119 -14.60 -24.82 -35.28
C TRP A 119 -13.88 -25.31 -34.02
N ILE A 120 -13.74 -26.63 -33.90
CA ILE A 120 -13.16 -27.30 -32.74
C ILE A 120 -11.95 -28.13 -33.21
N ARG A 121 -10.81 -27.95 -32.56
CA ARG A 121 -9.69 -28.90 -32.61
C ARG A 121 -9.12 -29.05 -31.22
N TRP A 122 -9.05 -30.29 -30.73
CA TRP A 122 -8.59 -30.59 -29.38
C TRP A 122 -7.20 -30.02 -29.08
N GLN A 123 -6.27 -30.05 -30.05
CA GLN A 123 -4.92 -29.48 -29.91
C GLN A 123 -4.97 -27.98 -29.56
N HIS A 124 -5.92 -27.25 -30.15
CA HIS A 124 -6.08 -25.83 -29.88
C HIS A 124 -6.72 -25.57 -28.51
N SER A 125 -7.70 -26.38 -28.14
CA SER A 125 -8.33 -26.29 -26.83
C SER A 125 -7.32 -26.60 -25.73
N VAL A 126 -6.50 -27.64 -25.89
CA VAL A 126 -5.41 -27.98 -24.95
C VAL A 126 -4.42 -26.82 -24.83
N ALA A 127 -3.96 -26.25 -25.94
CA ALA A 127 -3.03 -25.12 -25.92
C ALA A 127 -3.63 -23.88 -25.22
N MET A 128 -4.91 -23.57 -25.46
CA MET A 128 -5.57 -22.43 -24.82
C MET A 128 -5.86 -22.68 -23.34
N VAL A 129 -6.23 -23.90 -22.95
CA VAL A 129 -6.38 -24.28 -21.55
C VAL A 129 -5.03 -24.17 -20.84
N ALA A 130 -3.96 -24.69 -21.43
CA ALA A 130 -2.62 -24.57 -20.88
C ALA A 130 -2.19 -23.10 -20.73
N THR A 131 -2.48 -22.27 -21.75
CA THR A 131 -2.21 -20.82 -21.71
C THR A 131 -3.01 -20.13 -20.60
N ALA A 132 -4.31 -20.42 -20.48
CA ALA A 132 -5.17 -19.82 -19.48
C ALA A 132 -4.73 -20.21 -18.07
N VAL A 133 -4.47 -21.49 -17.83
CA VAL A 133 -3.96 -21.99 -16.54
C VAL A 133 -2.62 -21.35 -16.22
N LEU A 134 -1.68 -21.35 -17.16
CA LEU A 134 -0.36 -20.75 -16.94
C LEU A 134 -0.47 -19.25 -16.65
N SER A 135 -1.29 -18.51 -17.41
CA SER A 135 -1.49 -17.07 -17.21
C SER A 135 -2.11 -16.79 -15.83
N SER A 136 -3.12 -17.55 -15.42
CA SER A 136 -3.75 -17.42 -14.10
C SER A 136 -2.81 -17.80 -12.96
N VAL A 137 -1.96 -18.81 -13.14
CA VAL A 137 -0.98 -19.22 -12.11
C VAL A 137 0.14 -18.19 -12.01
N LEU A 138 0.61 -17.62 -13.12
CA LEU A 138 1.67 -16.62 -13.15
C LEU A 138 1.20 -15.22 -12.77
N SER A 139 -0.09 -14.90 -12.92
CA SER A 139 -0.63 -13.60 -12.55
C SER A 139 -0.61 -13.38 -11.04
N LEU A 140 -0.74 -14.44 -10.23
CA LEU A 140 -0.68 -14.36 -8.77
C LEU A 140 0.70 -13.90 -8.25
N PRO A 141 1.83 -14.57 -8.57
CA PRO A 141 3.15 -14.09 -8.15
C PRO A 141 3.50 -12.76 -8.81
N ALA A 142 3.12 -12.52 -10.07
CA ALA A 142 3.34 -11.23 -10.72
C ALA A 142 2.63 -10.09 -9.96
N GLY A 143 1.35 -10.27 -9.61
CA GLY A 143 0.57 -9.31 -8.83
C GLY A 143 1.17 -9.09 -7.44
N PHE A 144 1.62 -10.16 -6.77
CA PHE A 144 2.30 -10.07 -5.49
C PHE A 144 3.61 -9.27 -5.57
N PHE A 145 4.48 -9.57 -6.54
CA PHE A 145 5.75 -8.86 -6.70
C PHE A 145 5.55 -7.40 -7.14
N GLY A 146 4.57 -7.14 -8.00
CA GLY A 146 4.16 -5.79 -8.36
C GLY A 146 3.71 -4.99 -7.14
N LEU A 147 2.82 -5.55 -6.33
CA LEU A 147 2.37 -4.90 -5.09
C LEU A 147 3.53 -4.68 -4.11
N ALA A 148 4.41 -5.67 -3.94
CA ALA A 148 5.56 -5.56 -3.05
C ALA A 148 6.55 -4.48 -3.49
N GLU A 149 6.81 -4.37 -4.79
CA GLU A 149 7.66 -3.32 -5.36
C GLU A 149 7.03 -1.94 -5.17
N VAL A 150 5.73 -1.80 -5.44
CA VAL A 150 5.03 -0.53 -5.24
C VAL A 150 5.06 -0.09 -3.78
N ILE A 151 4.76 -0.99 -2.83
CA ILE A 151 4.86 -0.71 -1.39
C ILE A 151 6.29 -0.28 -1.04
N GLY A 152 7.30 -0.97 -1.56
CA GLY A 152 8.71 -0.65 -1.34
C GLY A 152 9.11 0.72 -1.89
N GLN A 153 8.68 1.06 -3.10
CA GLN A 153 9.00 2.34 -3.75
C GLN A 153 8.29 3.52 -3.07
N THR A 154 6.98 3.38 -2.79
CA THR A 154 6.19 4.43 -2.14
C THR A 154 6.67 4.70 -0.71
N SER A 155 7.00 3.65 0.05
CA SER A 155 7.56 3.81 1.41
C SER A 155 9.07 4.05 1.43
N LYS A 156 9.76 4.13 0.29
CA LYS A 156 11.24 4.17 0.19
C LYS A 156 11.95 3.11 1.05
N GLY A 157 11.34 1.93 1.17
CA GLY A 157 11.86 0.79 1.94
C GLY A 157 11.52 0.79 3.43
N TYR A 158 10.73 1.74 3.92
CA TYR A 158 10.22 1.70 5.30
C TYR A 158 9.19 0.60 5.55
N VAL A 159 8.52 0.13 4.50
CA VAL A 159 7.65 -1.04 4.51
C VAL A 159 8.11 -2.00 3.43
N ARG A 160 8.16 -3.28 3.77
CA ARG A 160 8.43 -4.34 2.80
C ARG A 160 7.40 -5.44 2.92
N LEU A 161 6.70 -5.70 1.82
CA LEU A 161 5.87 -6.88 1.69
C LEU A 161 6.77 -8.06 1.27
N THR A 162 6.67 -9.17 2.00
CA THR A 162 7.41 -10.42 1.76
C THR A 162 6.43 -11.60 1.74
N PRO A 163 6.78 -12.74 1.12
CA PRO A 163 5.91 -13.92 1.14
C PRO A 163 5.60 -14.43 2.55
N THR A 164 6.41 -14.05 3.54
CA THR A 164 6.21 -14.43 4.94
C THR A 164 5.42 -13.39 5.74
N GLY A 165 5.12 -12.20 5.18
CA GLY A 165 4.50 -11.11 5.93
C GLY A 165 5.01 -9.71 5.61
N ILE A 166 4.76 -8.75 6.50
CA ILE A 166 5.13 -7.34 6.33
C ILE A 166 6.26 -7.02 7.31
N ASP A 167 7.38 -6.52 6.78
CA ASP A 167 8.48 -5.98 7.57
C ASP A 167 8.39 -4.45 7.61
N LEU A 168 8.71 -3.89 8.77
CA LEU A 168 8.83 -2.46 9.02
C LEU A 168 10.29 -2.13 9.33
N THR A 169 10.77 -1.05 8.75
CA THR A 169 12.19 -0.65 8.85
C THR A 169 12.36 0.53 9.79
N GLU A 170 13.40 0.47 10.61
CA GLU A 170 13.97 1.59 11.35
C GLU A 170 15.27 2.02 10.66
N ARG A 171 15.43 3.31 10.43
CA ARG A 171 16.68 3.91 9.96
C ARG A 171 17.21 4.87 11.01
N ILE A 172 18.47 4.71 11.37
CA ILE A 172 19.13 5.52 12.39
C ILE A 172 20.10 6.46 11.70
N PHE A 173 19.92 7.75 11.99
CA PHE A 173 20.68 8.84 11.43
C PHE A 173 21.51 9.50 12.53
N GLU A 174 22.73 9.91 12.23
CA GLU A 174 23.63 10.52 13.22
C GLU A 174 24.20 11.86 12.74
N LYS A 175 24.32 12.80 13.68
CA LYS A 175 24.99 14.09 13.51
C LYS A 175 25.53 14.57 14.86
N ASP A 176 26.81 14.92 14.92
CA ASP A 176 27.46 15.47 16.12
C ASP A 176 27.24 14.61 17.38
N GLY A 177 27.30 13.28 17.24
CA GLY A 177 27.07 12.32 18.34
C GLY A 177 25.60 12.17 18.79
N ARG A 178 24.65 12.83 18.11
CA ARG A 178 23.21 12.68 18.35
C ARG A 178 22.59 11.79 17.30
N ARG A 179 21.68 10.90 17.72
CA ARG A 179 21.00 9.95 16.83
C ARG A 179 19.52 10.29 16.68
N VAL A 180 19.00 10.08 15.47
CA VAL A 180 17.58 10.19 15.14
C VAL A 180 17.12 8.87 14.56
N HIS A 181 16.11 8.27 15.16
CA HIS A 181 15.55 6.98 14.77
C HIS A 181 14.24 7.23 14.04
N LEU A 182 14.23 7.01 12.72
CA LEU A 182 13.01 7.02 11.90
C LEU A 182 12.47 5.60 11.83
N ILE A 183 11.33 5.35 12.47
CA ILE A 183 10.82 4.00 12.70
C ILE A 183 9.48 3.86 11.98
N GLY A 184 9.46 2.97 10.97
CA GLY A 184 8.23 2.60 10.27
C GLY A 184 7.23 1.99 11.24
N MET A 185 6.10 2.67 11.43
CA MET A 185 5.00 2.20 12.27
C MET A 185 3.78 1.81 11.44
N ALA A 186 2.99 0.92 12.04
CA ALA A 186 1.64 0.61 11.62
C ALA A 186 0.73 0.70 12.85
N HIS A 187 -0.53 1.10 12.69
CA HIS A 187 -1.49 1.13 13.79
C HIS A 187 -1.84 -0.27 14.32
N ILE A 188 -1.71 -1.30 13.47
CA ILE A 188 -1.91 -2.70 13.82
C ILE A 188 -0.72 -3.54 13.35
N ALA A 189 -0.20 -4.38 14.23
CA ALA A 189 0.94 -5.25 13.98
C ALA A 189 0.94 -6.42 14.96
N ASP A 190 1.85 -7.37 14.81
CA ASP A 190 2.06 -8.43 15.79
C ASP A 190 2.52 -7.85 17.13
N GLY A 191 1.99 -8.34 18.26
CA GLY A 191 2.42 -7.90 19.60
C GLY A 191 3.95 -7.96 19.81
N GLY A 192 4.61 -8.98 19.26
CA GLY A 192 6.08 -9.12 19.33
C GLY A 192 6.85 -8.00 18.64
N PHE A 193 6.25 -7.33 17.63
CA PHE A 193 6.81 -6.12 17.03
C PHE A 193 6.89 -5.00 18.06
N TYR A 194 5.77 -4.66 18.72
CA TYR A 194 5.73 -3.60 19.74
C TYR A 194 6.59 -3.93 20.96
N GLU A 195 6.61 -5.19 21.41
CA GLU A 195 7.50 -5.64 22.48
C GLU A 195 8.99 -5.45 22.13
N SER A 196 9.37 -5.70 20.88
CA SER A 196 10.74 -5.48 20.42
C SER A 196 11.10 -4.00 20.38
N LEU A 197 10.16 -3.14 19.98
CA LEU A 197 10.33 -1.70 19.94
C LEU A 197 10.46 -1.09 21.35
N ASN A 198 9.59 -1.53 22.28
CA ASN A 198 9.65 -1.12 23.68
C ASN A 198 10.96 -1.55 24.36
N ARG A 199 11.48 -2.73 24.03
CA ARG A 199 12.82 -3.15 24.50
C ARG A 199 13.93 -2.26 23.94
N SER A 200 13.82 -1.83 22.68
CA SER A 200 14.78 -0.89 22.08
C SER A 200 14.79 0.46 22.82
N LEU A 201 13.61 1.01 23.11
CA LEU A 201 13.48 2.25 23.90
C LEU A 201 13.99 2.11 25.33
N ALA A 202 13.85 0.94 25.93
CA ALA A 202 14.22 0.68 27.32
C ALA A 202 15.70 0.30 27.50
N GLY A 203 16.47 0.16 26.41
CA GLY A 203 17.89 -0.21 26.47
C GLY A 203 18.73 0.82 27.22
N PRO A 204 19.91 0.44 27.75
CA PRO A 204 20.80 1.40 28.43
C PRO A 204 21.25 2.52 27.48
N LEU A 205 21.34 3.75 27.97
CA LEU A 205 21.94 4.88 27.24
C LEU A 205 22.68 5.83 28.19
N GLU A 206 23.74 6.44 27.67
CA GLU A 206 24.33 7.65 28.24
C GLU A 206 23.54 8.87 27.75
N GLY A 207 22.54 9.30 28.54
CA GLY A 207 21.79 10.53 28.27
C GLY A 207 20.27 10.36 28.31
N ARG A 208 19.56 11.36 27.79
CA ARG A 208 18.09 11.35 27.69
C ARG A 208 17.64 11.03 26.26
N ARG A 209 16.48 10.40 26.16
CA ARG A 209 15.79 10.11 24.91
C ARG A 209 14.51 10.92 24.79
N LEU A 210 14.25 11.43 23.60
CA LEU A 210 12.99 12.04 23.23
C LEU A 210 12.24 11.11 22.29
N VAL A 211 10.94 10.97 22.48
CA VAL A 211 10.06 10.27 21.56
C VAL A 211 9.02 11.25 21.06
N LEU A 212 9.04 11.52 19.75
CA LEU A 212 8.13 12.42 19.06
C LEU A 212 6.96 11.61 18.50
N LEU A 213 5.86 11.61 19.23
CA LEU A 213 4.72 10.74 18.97
C LEU A 213 3.86 11.29 17.83
N GLU A 214 3.52 10.38 16.92
CA GLU A 214 2.40 10.52 16.02
C GLU A 214 1.11 10.28 16.81
N GLY A 215 0.09 11.11 16.57
CA GLY A 215 -1.16 11.03 17.31
C GLY A 215 -1.92 12.32 17.11
N VAL A 216 -2.85 12.30 16.16
CA VAL A 216 -3.66 13.48 15.87
C VAL A 216 -4.57 13.74 17.05
N SER A 217 -4.43 14.91 17.69
CA SER A 217 -5.38 15.30 18.73
C SER A 217 -6.70 15.72 18.09
N ASP A 218 -7.80 15.43 18.77
CA ASP A 218 -9.15 15.78 18.30
C ASP A 218 -9.89 16.56 19.39
N ARG A 219 -9.34 17.73 19.74
CA ARG A 219 -9.85 18.55 20.85
C ARG A 219 -11.29 18.99 20.64
N GLU A 220 -11.66 19.22 19.38
CA GLU A 220 -13.01 19.65 18.98
C GLU A 220 -13.96 18.48 18.68
N ARG A 221 -13.51 17.22 18.82
CA ARG A 221 -14.31 16.01 18.58
C ARG A 221 -14.91 15.96 17.16
N ILE A 222 -14.08 16.29 16.18
CA ILE A 222 -14.42 16.34 14.75
C ILE A 222 -14.48 14.92 14.16
N LEU A 223 -13.65 14.00 14.66
CA LEU A 223 -13.57 12.65 14.13
C LEU A 223 -14.80 11.82 14.51
N PRO A 224 -15.18 10.83 13.68
CA PRO A 224 -16.18 9.85 14.09
C PRO A 224 -15.75 9.14 15.38
N GLN A 225 -16.70 8.90 16.28
CA GLN A 225 -16.41 8.42 17.64
C GLN A 225 -15.62 7.11 17.67
N SER A 226 -15.87 6.22 16.71
CA SER A 226 -15.21 4.91 16.57
C SER A 226 -13.70 5.03 16.28
N PHE A 227 -13.31 6.05 15.50
CA PHE A 227 -11.92 6.37 15.20
C PHE A 227 -11.29 7.17 16.35
N ALA A 228 -12.01 8.16 16.88
CA ALA A 228 -11.55 8.94 18.02
C ALA A 228 -11.24 8.05 19.24
N SER A 229 -12.01 7.00 19.48
CA SER A 229 -11.80 6.06 20.61
C SER A 229 -10.77 4.95 20.34
N GLY A 230 -10.28 4.83 19.09
CA GLY A 230 -9.45 3.71 18.65
C GLY A 230 -10.19 2.36 18.54
N GLU A 231 -11.52 2.33 18.76
CA GLU A 231 -12.32 1.10 18.70
C GLU A 231 -12.24 0.41 17.33
N THR A 232 -12.24 1.19 16.24
CA THR A 232 -12.11 0.65 14.89
C THR A 232 -10.80 -0.13 14.70
N TYR A 233 -9.67 0.43 15.16
CA TYR A 233 -8.38 -0.23 15.06
C TYR A 233 -8.29 -1.47 15.94
N ARG A 234 -8.85 -1.40 17.15
CA ARG A 234 -8.91 -2.53 18.09
C ARG A 234 -9.73 -3.69 17.54
N ALA A 235 -10.92 -3.41 17.02
CA ALA A 235 -11.79 -4.42 16.42
C ALA A 235 -11.11 -5.09 15.20
N LEU A 236 -10.41 -4.30 14.38
CA LEU A 236 -9.66 -4.82 13.25
C LEU A 236 -8.47 -5.68 13.71
N ALA A 237 -7.71 -5.23 14.71
CA ALA A 237 -6.58 -5.96 15.28
C ALA A 237 -7.03 -7.32 15.84
N GLU A 238 -8.10 -7.34 16.63
CA GLU A 238 -8.66 -8.56 17.21
C GLU A 238 -9.08 -9.55 16.13
N LYS A 239 -9.81 -9.09 15.11
CA LYS A 239 -10.26 -9.94 13.98
C LYS A 239 -9.10 -10.57 13.22
N LEU A 240 -7.95 -9.91 13.15
CA LEU A 240 -6.76 -10.38 12.46
C LEU A 240 -5.77 -11.13 13.37
N GLY A 241 -6.05 -11.24 14.68
CA GLY A 241 -5.11 -11.82 15.65
C GLY A 241 -3.84 -10.97 15.84
N LEU A 242 -3.95 -9.66 15.61
CA LEU A 242 -2.92 -8.64 15.75
C LEU A 242 -3.14 -7.84 17.05
N ALA A 243 -2.20 -6.95 17.33
CA ALA A 243 -2.27 -5.98 18.41
C ALA A 243 -2.42 -4.56 17.85
N GLU A 244 -3.20 -3.74 18.54
CA GLU A 244 -3.16 -2.28 18.38
C GLU A 244 -1.79 -1.78 18.89
N GLN A 245 -1.28 -0.73 18.25
CA GLN A 245 -0.14 0.03 18.76
C GLN A 245 -0.42 0.40 20.22
N SER A 246 0.29 -0.23 21.15
CA SER A 246 0.05 -0.10 22.59
C SER A 246 1.35 0.01 23.38
N LEU A 247 1.33 0.96 24.33
CA LEU A 247 2.33 1.31 25.35
C LEU A 247 3.74 1.68 24.86
N GLY A 248 4.24 2.80 25.38
CA GLY A 248 5.46 3.49 24.93
C GLY A 248 5.20 4.48 23.80
N PHE A 249 4.20 4.24 22.95
CA PHE A 249 3.98 5.09 21.76
C PHE A 249 2.53 5.46 21.47
N ALA A 250 1.57 4.90 22.20
CA ALA A 250 0.16 5.22 22.02
C ALA A 250 -0.24 6.31 23.01
N VAL A 251 -0.60 7.48 22.51
CA VAL A 251 -1.32 8.50 23.29
C VAL A 251 -2.81 8.21 23.10
N PRO A 252 -3.57 7.90 24.16
CA PRO A 252 -5.02 7.92 24.07
C PRO A 252 -5.48 9.29 23.56
N SER A 253 -6.50 9.36 22.71
CA SER A 253 -7.01 10.62 22.14
C SER A 253 -7.48 11.65 23.18
N ASP A 254 -7.81 11.18 24.40
CA ASP A 254 -8.14 12.01 25.55
C ASP A 254 -6.91 12.47 26.35
N GLY A 255 -5.70 12.11 25.92
CA GLY A 255 -4.44 12.44 26.59
C GLY A 255 -4.19 11.69 27.90
N SER A 256 -5.05 10.73 28.28
CA SER A 256 -4.95 10.02 29.55
C SER A 256 -3.90 8.89 29.50
N TYR A 257 -2.63 9.26 29.62
CA TYR A 257 -1.64 8.26 30.02
C TYR A 257 -2.04 7.69 31.38
N ARG A 258 -1.93 6.36 31.56
CA ARG A 258 -1.80 5.82 32.93
C ARG A 258 -0.56 6.47 33.53
N GLU A 259 -0.75 7.39 34.47
CA GLU A 259 0.28 8.24 35.06
C GLU A 259 1.53 7.43 35.50
N ASP A 260 1.29 6.24 36.04
CA ASP A 260 2.31 5.26 36.44
C ASP A 260 3.25 4.85 35.29
N SER A 261 2.72 4.69 34.07
CA SER A 261 3.52 4.28 32.91
C SER A 261 4.47 5.39 32.47
N ARG A 262 3.99 6.65 32.41
CA ARG A 262 4.81 7.81 32.00
C ARG A 262 5.93 8.06 33.00
N LYS A 263 5.62 8.00 34.29
CA LYS A 263 6.61 8.13 35.36
C LYS A 263 7.71 7.08 35.23
N SER A 264 7.34 5.82 34.97
CA SER A 264 8.31 4.73 34.81
C SER A 264 9.25 4.89 33.60
N TRP A 265 8.83 5.61 32.56
CA TRP A 265 9.66 5.90 31.39
C TRP A 265 10.54 7.13 31.60
N MET A 266 10.03 8.17 32.26
CA MET A 266 10.82 9.34 32.64
C MET A 266 11.95 8.97 33.60
N GLU A 267 11.70 8.05 34.54
CA GLU A 267 12.73 7.48 35.42
C GLU A 267 13.84 6.73 34.65
N ARG A 268 13.54 6.27 33.43
CA ARG A 268 14.52 5.65 32.50
C ARG A 268 15.14 6.67 31.53
N GLY A 269 14.89 7.97 31.73
CA GLY A 269 15.38 9.04 30.87
C GLY A 269 14.67 9.15 29.52
N VAL A 270 13.46 8.59 29.38
CA VAL A 270 12.65 8.66 28.15
C VAL A 270 11.52 9.67 28.33
N GLU A 271 11.52 10.71 27.50
CA GLU A 271 10.49 11.72 27.48
C GLU A 271 9.63 11.61 26.21
N PHE A 272 8.31 11.69 26.38
CA PHE A 272 7.36 11.69 25.28
C PHE A 272 6.86 13.10 25.00
N ARG A 273 6.75 13.44 23.72
CA ARG A 273 6.15 14.69 23.22
C ARG A 273 5.22 14.38 22.07
N LEU A 274 4.06 15.02 22.08
CA LEU A 274 3.18 15.05 20.91
C LEU A 274 3.85 15.95 19.86
N ALA A 275 4.07 15.40 18.67
CA ALA A 275 4.73 16.09 17.56
C ALA A 275 3.83 16.22 16.33
N ASP A 276 2.53 16.08 16.55
CA ASP A 276 1.50 16.07 15.52
C ASP A 276 0.63 17.33 15.62
N ILE A 277 -0.22 17.55 14.61
CA ILE A 277 -1.23 18.61 14.61
C ILE A 277 -2.52 18.14 15.29
N ASP A 278 -3.37 19.07 15.71
CA ASP A 278 -4.78 18.78 15.99
C ASP A 278 -5.59 18.71 14.68
N ILE A 279 -6.66 17.92 14.63
CA ILE A 279 -7.56 17.86 13.46
C ILE A 279 -8.12 19.24 13.12
N SER A 280 -8.38 20.08 14.12
CA SER A 280 -8.89 21.45 13.90
C SER A 280 -7.90 22.34 13.14
N GLU A 281 -6.60 22.00 13.15
CA GLU A 281 -5.55 22.76 12.44
C GLU A 281 -5.49 22.44 10.94
N LEU A 282 -6.14 21.35 10.49
CA LEU A 282 -6.28 21.05 9.06
C LEU A 282 -7.14 22.10 8.35
N ASP A 283 -6.85 22.30 7.06
CA ASP A 283 -7.68 23.16 6.22
C ASP A 283 -9.10 22.60 6.16
N ALA A 284 -10.10 23.48 6.09
CA ALA A 284 -11.50 23.07 6.19
C ALA A 284 -11.89 22.00 5.17
N SER A 285 -11.41 22.11 3.92
CA SER A 285 -11.62 21.10 2.89
C SER A 285 -10.98 19.75 3.23
N HIS A 286 -9.73 19.75 3.70
CA HIS A 286 -9.03 18.52 4.11
C HIS A 286 -9.73 17.86 5.29
N ARG A 287 -10.16 18.64 6.28
CA ARG A 287 -10.92 18.14 7.42
C ARG A 287 -12.24 17.51 6.99
N ASP A 288 -13.00 18.16 6.12
CA ASP A 288 -14.29 17.65 5.65
C ASP A 288 -14.12 16.36 4.82
N HIS A 289 -13.08 16.29 3.99
CA HIS A 289 -12.72 15.09 3.23
C HIS A 289 -12.28 13.94 4.15
N LEU A 290 -11.46 14.23 5.17
CA LEU A 290 -11.02 13.24 6.15
C LEU A 290 -12.22 12.65 6.90
N VAL A 291 -13.12 13.49 7.40
CA VAL A 291 -14.34 13.03 8.10
C VAL A 291 -15.20 12.17 7.19
N SER A 292 -15.36 12.57 5.92
CA SER A 292 -16.15 11.82 4.94
C SER A 292 -15.52 10.45 4.64
N LEU A 293 -14.19 10.39 4.49
CA LEU A 293 -13.44 9.16 4.31
C LEU A 293 -13.61 8.22 5.50
N LEU A 294 -13.40 8.71 6.72
CA LEU A 294 -13.50 7.91 7.93
C LEU A 294 -14.92 7.39 8.17
N LYS A 295 -15.95 8.20 7.93
CA LYS A 295 -17.36 7.76 7.98
C LYS A 295 -17.66 6.63 7.00
N GLY A 296 -17.07 6.67 5.80
CA GLY A 296 -17.17 5.57 4.83
C GLY A 296 -16.55 4.26 5.34
N MET A 297 -15.50 4.35 6.16
CA MET A 297 -14.77 3.20 6.70
C MET A 297 -15.36 2.61 8.00
N GLU A 298 -16.25 3.32 8.71
CA GLU A 298 -16.82 2.85 9.98
C GLU A 298 -17.54 1.50 9.88
N LYS A 299 -18.08 1.17 8.71
CA LYS A 299 -18.82 -0.08 8.51
C LYS A 299 -17.94 -1.33 8.53
N LEU A 300 -16.61 -1.18 8.53
CA LEU A 300 -15.61 -2.27 8.54
C LEU A 300 -15.92 -3.39 7.52
N ASP A 301 -16.64 -3.06 6.44
CA ASP A 301 -16.92 -3.99 5.37
C ASP A 301 -15.78 -3.86 4.34
N LEU A 302 -15.30 -4.99 3.81
CA LEU A 302 -14.17 -4.97 2.89
C LEU A 302 -14.50 -4.18 1.62
N ALA A 303 -15.76 -4.10 1.22
CA ALA A 303 -16.15 -3.35 0.02
C ALA A 303 -16.03 -1.84 0.26
N SER A 304 -16.39 -1.33 1.44
CA SER A 304 -16.35 0.08 1.80
C SER A 304 -14.92 0.62 1.86
N ILE A 305 -13.93 -0.23 2.18
CA ILE A 305 -12.50 0.12 2.10
C ILE A 305 -12.07 0.40 0.64
N PHE A 306 -12.70 -0.23 -0.33
CA PHE A 306 -12.40 -0.05 -1.76
C PHE A 306 -13.32 0.96 -2.47
N MET A 307 -14.28 1.55 -1.75
CA MET A 307 -15.19 2.53 -2.31
C MET A 307 -14.73 3.94 -2.01
N MET A 308 -14.67 4.77 -3.06
CA MET A 308 -14.48 6.21 -2.91
C MET A 308 -15.71 6.81 -2.23
N PRO A 309 -15.56 7.69 -1.22
CA PRO A 309 -16.66 8.45 -0.67
C PRO A 309 -17.39 9.24 -1.76
N GLU A 310 -18.71 9.34 -1.66
CA GLU A 310 -19.50 10.14 -2.59
C GLU A 310 -19.04 11.60 -2.57
N GLY A 311 -18.84 12.18 -3.76
CA GLY A 311 -18.49 13.60 -3.90
C GLY A 311 -17.01 13.95 -3.72
N ILE A 312 -16.12 12.97 -3.52
CA ILE A 312 -14.67 13.21 -3.44
C ILE A 312 -13.97 12.56 -4.63
N THR A 313 -13.17 13.35 -5.35
CA THR A 313 -12.35 12.87 -6.47
C THR A 313 -11.05 12.23 -5.98
N SER A 314 -10.44 11.36 -6.78
CA SER A 314 -9.14 10.76 -6.45
C SER A 314 -8.04 11.80 -6.23
N ALA A 315 -8.08 12.92 -6.96
CA ALA A 315 -7.13 14.01 -6.82
C ALA A 315 -7.27 14.73 -5.47
N GLU A 316 -8.51 14.92 -4.99
CA GLU A 316 -8.77 15.52 -3.67
C GLU A 316 -8.35 14.59 -2.51
N ILE A 317 -8.50 13.28 -2.67
CA ILE A 317 -7.96 12.31 -1.69
C ILE A 317 -6.44 12.34 -1.67
N GLU A 318 -5.81 12.34 -2.85
CA GLU A 318 -4.36 12.42 -2.92
C GLU A 318 -3.83 13.71 -2.28
N ASP A 319 -4.43 14.85 -2.57
CA ASP A 319 -4.06 16.12 -1.95
C ASP A 319 -4.27 16.11 -0.43
N LEU A 320 -5.40 15.57 0.05
CA LEU A 320 -5.62 15.34 1.48
C LEU A 320 -4.51 14.48 2.09
N LEU A 321 -4.16 13.35 1.49
CA LEU A 321 -3.18 12.41 2.06
C LEU A 321 -1.76 12.98 2.02
N VAL A 322 -1.35 13.54 0.88
CA VAL A 322 0.03 14.00 0.64
C VAL A 322 0.27 15.36 1.27
N THR A 323 -0.57 16.35 0.95
CA THR A 323 -0.41 17.72 1.42
C THR A 323 -0.98 17.88 2.83
N GLY A 324 -2.25 17.50 3.01
CA GLY A 324 -2.99 17.74 4.24
C GLY A 324 -2.47 16.93 5.42
N LEU A 325 -2.34 15.62 5.27
CA LEU A 325 -1.91 14.72 6.33
C LEU A 325 -0.40 14.56 6.36
N VAL A 326 0.26 14.12 5.30
CA VAL A 326 1.70 13.84 5.38
C VAL A 326 2.54 15.12 5.52
N GLY A 327 2.35 16.09 4.62
CA GLY A 327 3.13 17.32 4.57
C GLY A 327 3.03 18.14 5.86
N ARG A 328 1.83 18.59 6.22
CA ARG A 328 1.63 19.47 7.40
C ARG A 328 2.01 18.81 8.72
N ARG A 329 1.75 17.51 8.89
CA ARG A 329 2.14 16.78 10.10
C ARG A 329 3.66 16.64 10.21
N ASN A 330 4.35 16.42 9.08
CA ASN A 330 5.81 16.42 9.04
C ASN A 330 6.41 17.79 9.35
N ASP A 331 5.82 18.87 8.83
CA ASP A 331 6.25 20.24 9.16
C ASP A 331 6.16 20.47 10.66
N ARG A 332 5.01 20.12 11.27
CA ARG A 332 4.82 20.24 12.72
C ARG A 332 5.81 19.41 13.51
N LEU A 333 6.10 18.17 13.09
CA LEU A 333 7.10 17.35 13.75
C LEU A 333 8.48 18.01 13.71
N MET A 334 8.86 18.58 12.56
CA MET A 334 10.17 19.20 12.40
C MET A 334 10.29 20.46 13.26
N GLU A 335 9.23 21.25 13.41
CA GLU A 335 9.20 22.37 14.36
C GLU A 335 9.45 21.90 15.81
N VAL A 336 8.75 20.85 16.25
CA VAL A 336 8.93 20.30 17.61
C VAL A 336 10.32 19.72 17.78
N TYR A 337 10.84 19.05 16.75
CA TYR A 337 12.20 18.52 16.74
C TYR A 337 13.25 19.63 16.88
N GLU A 338 13.10 20.73 16.15
CA GLU A 338 14.04 21.87 16.22
C GLU A 338 14.01 22.57 17.57
N GLN A 339 12.82 22.66 18.19
CA GLN A 339 12.64 23.28 19.50
C GLN A 339 13.19 22.42 20.64
N GLU A 340 12.98 21.10 20.59
CA GLU A 340 13.24 20.22 21.74
C GLU A 340 14.37 19.21 21.52
N GLY A 341 14.58 18.74 20.28
CA GLY A 341 15.46 17.61 19.97
C GLY A 341 16.93 17.85 20.31
N GLY A 342 17.38 19.10 20.34
CA GLY A 342 18.77 19.44 20.65
C GLY A 342 19.23 19.06 22.06
N ALA A 343 18.31 18.86 23.01
CA ALA A 343 18.59 18.55 24.42
C ALA A 343 18.69 17.04 24.72
N TYR A 344 18.61 16.19 23.69
CA TYR A 344 18.56 14.73 23.81
C TYR A 344 19.66 14.07 22.99
N ALA A 345 20.16 12.94 23.51
CA ALA A 345 21.17 12.15 22.82
C ALA A 345 20.55 11.35 21.65
N GLU A 346 19.33 10.86 21.86
CA GLU A 346 18.56 10.16 20.84
C GLU A 346 17.14 10.71 20.74
N VAL A 347 16.66 10.83 19.49
CA VAL A 347 15.27 11.19 19.20
C VAL A 347 14.61 10.09 18.38
N PHE A 348 13.50 9.54 18.88
CA PHE A 348 12.73 8.47 18.26
C PHE A 348 11.49 9.06 17.58
N ILE A 349 11.29 8.71 16.31
CA ILE A 349 10.19 9.15 15.46
C ILE A 349 9.46 7.91 14.92
N PRO A 350 8.55 7.34 15.73
CA PRO A 350 7.74 6.15 15.42
C PRO A 350 6.47 6.57 14.66
N TRP A 351 6.62 6.79 13.36
CA TRP A 351 5.57 7.36 12.51
C TRP A 351 5.19 6.42 11.38
N GLY A 352 3.97 6.59 10.85
CA GLY A 352 3.46 5.87 9.69
C GLY A 352 4.43 5.99 8.52
N ALA A 353 4.71 4.87 7.86
CA ALA A 353 5.79 4.79 6.88
C ALA A 353 5.67 5.76 5.68
N ALA A 354 4.48 6.30 5.41
CA ALA A 354 4.29 7.34 4.39
C ALA A 354 4.96 8.68 4.75
N HIS A 355 5.13 8.97 6.05
CA HIS A 355 5.77 10.19 6.55
C HIS A 355 7.30 10.17 6.41
N LEU A 356 7.89 9.00 6.61
CA LEU A 356 9.33 8.85 6.83
C LEU A 356 10.22 9.22 5.63
N PRO A 357 9.85 8.97 4.35
CA PRO A 357 10.65 9.41 3.21
C PRO A 357 10.93 10.92 3.18
N ASP A 358 9.96 11.72 3.60
CA ASP A 358 10.11 13.17 3.66
C ASP A 358 10.97 13.59 4.86
N LEU A 359 10.73 13.00 6.04
CA LEU A 359 11.55 13.25 7.21
C LEU A 359 13.02 12.86 6.99
N GLU A 360 13.28 11.70 6.40
CA GLU A 360 14.63 11.24 6.02
C GLU A 360 15.34 12.29 5.16
N ARG A 361 14.68 12.78 4.11
CA ARG A 361 15.24 13.82 3.24
C ARG A 361 15.57 15.11 4.01
N ARG A 362 14.71 15.52 4.95
CA ARG A 362 14.94 16.71 5.79
C ARG A 362 16.12 16.51 6.75
N PHE A 363 16.21 15.36 7.42
CA PHE A 363 17.36 15.04 8.29
C PHE A 363 18.67 14.99 7.51
N ILE A 364 18.70 14.32 6.34
CA ILE A 364 19.88 14.31 5.47
C ILE A 364 20.26 15.73 5.03
N SER A 365 19.28 16.56 4.65
CA SER A 365 19.52 17.96 4.28
C SER A 365 20.08 18.79 5.43
N ASN A 366 19.72 18.43 6.67
CA ASN A 366 20.25 19.03 7.90
C ASN A 366 21.61 18.44 8.33
N GLY A 367 22.25 17.62 7.49
CA GLY A 367 23.60 17.10 7.70
C GLY A 367 23.67 15.79 8.49
N TYR A 368 22.54 15.15 8.76
CA TYR A 368 22.52 13.81 9.32
C TYR A 368 22.94 12.77 8.27
N ARG A 369 23.56 11.67 8.75
CA ARG A 369 23.96 10.55 7.90
C ARG A 369 23.34 9.26 8.40
N LEU A 370 22.84 8.43 7.48
CA LEU A 370 22.40 7.09 7.82
C LEU A 370 23.58 6.28 8.35
N VAL A 371 23.45 5.73 9.56
CA VAL A 371 24.48 4.90 10.19
C VAL A 371 24.02 3.45 10.38
N GLU A 372 22.71 3.21 10.46
CA GLU A 372 22.17 1.89 10.74
C GLU A 372 20.78 1.71 10.12
N GLU A 373 20.47 0.50 9.66
CA GLU A 373 19.14 0.11 9.20
C GLU A 373 18.74 -1.21 9.89
N ASN A 374 17.64 -1.16 10.65
CA ASN A 374 17.10 -2.30 11.39
C ASN A 374 15.75 -2.70 10.81
N ARG A 375 15.54 -4.00 10.60
CA ARG A 375 14.27 -4.53 10.07
C ARG A 375 13.59 -5.40 11.10
N ARG A 376 12.29 -5.17 11.28
CA ARG A 376 11.45 -5.91 12.23
C ARG A 376 10.22 -6.46 11.52
N ARG A 377 9.86 -7.70 11.82
CA ARG A 377 8.62 -8.31 11.35
C ARG A 377 7.45 -7.60 12.01
N GLY A 378 6.71 -6.82 11.24
CA GLY A 378 5.48 -6.16 11.68
C GLY A 378 4.31 -7.13 11.71
N ILE A 379 4.12 -7.93 10.65
CA ILE A 379 3.05 -8.94 10.56
C ILE A 379 3.63 -10.24 9.98
N ASP A 380 3.46 -11.37 10.67
CA ASP A 380 3.82 -12.71 10.19
C ASP A 380 2.58 -13.48 9.69
N PHE A 381 2.51 -13.69 8.36
CA PHE A 381 1.38 -14.38 7.71
C PHE A 381 1.26 -15.86 8.11
N TRP A 382 2.32 -16.45 8.66
CA TRP A 382 2.36 -17.87 9.02
C TRP A 382 2.20 -18.11 10.53
N LYS A 383 2.06 -17.05 11.33
CA LYS A 383 1.94 -17.14 12.79
C LYS A 383 0.81 -18.07 13.25
N GLY A 384 -0.37 -17.96 12.62
CA GLY A 384 -1.53 -18.81 12.94
C GLY A 384 -1.28 -20.30 12.65
N LEU A 385 -0.55 -20.60 11.56
CA LEU A 385 -0.23 -21.97 11.14
C LEU A 385 0.87 -22.62 12.01
N ARG A 386 1.76 -21.82 12.61
CA ARG A 386 2.79 -22.33 13.54
C ARG A 386 2.22 -22.66 14.92
N LYS A 387 1.21 -21.92 15.39
CA LYS A 387 0.59 -22.14 16.71
C LYS A 387 -0.29 -23.40 16.79
N SER A 388 -0.71 -23.96 15.67
CA SER A 388 -1.54 -25.18 15.61
C SER A 388 -0.74 -26.49 15.50
N GLY A 389 0.59 -26.44 15.59
CA GLY A 389 1.38 -27.65 15.83
C GLY A 389 0.97 -28.31 17.14
N PRO A 390 0.97 -29.65 17.25
CA PRO A 390 0.50 -30.33 18.45
C PRO A 390 1.32 -29.81 19.63
N SER A 391 0.65 -29.08 20.54
CA SER A 391 1.20 -28.77 21.84
C SER A 391 1.47 -30.12 22.48
N GLY A 392 2.72 -30.58 22.38
CA GLY A 392 3.16 -31.78 23.06
C GLY A 392 2.74 -31.62 24.50
N LYS A 393 1.79 -32.45 24.92
CA LYS A 393 1.58 -32.72 26.33
C LYS A 393 2.92 -33.26 26.80
N VAL A 394 3.75 -32.38 27.32
CA VAL A 394 4.83 -32.77 28.22
C VAL A 394 4.09 -33.39 29.38
N GLY A 395 4.03 -34.72 29.37
CA GLY A 395 3.50 -35.47 30.49
C GLY A 395 4.42 -35.21 31.67
N ASP A 396 3.87 -34.63 32.72
CA ASP A 396 4.45 -34.76 34.05
C ASP A 396 4.37 -36.25 34.40
N SER A 397 5.55 -36.89 34.42
CA SER A 397 5.78 -38.20 35.02
C SER A 397 6.77 -38.07 36.15
#